data_AF-A0AA43ULT4-F1
#
_entry.id   AF-A0AA43ULT4-F1
#
_cell.length_a   1.000
_cell.length_b   1.000
_cell.length_c   1.000
_cell.angle_alpha   90.00
_cell.angle_beta   90.00
_cell.angle_gamma   90.00
#
_symmetry.space_group_name_H-M   'P 1'
#
loop_
_entity.id
_entity.type
_entity.pdbx_description
1 polymer ?
#
loop_
_entity_poly.entity_id
_entity_poly.type
_entity_poly.pdbx_seq_one_letter_code
_entity_poly.pdbx_strand_id
1 'polypeptide(L)'
;SIDPALRRPGRFDREIEIGVPGRRARAEILAVHLRDMPLTEDVTPERLASMTQGYVGADLAALCREAAMQCLSSRMGEFDLDRPIPQDVLESMKVSMDDFSAALGDVEPSGMREVLVEIPKVTWDDVGGLDDVRRRIEEVLVPEEGNRAYDRLGVEPGKGILLYGPPGTGKTLIAKAMANESGTNFISVNGPEVASKWMGESERAIRQIFKRAKQMAPCIIFFDELDSIAPIRGMGDSTAWERVVAQLLTSMDGVEGLRNVTVMGATNRPDMIDPALLRPGRFDSLVLVGRPDAASRLGILRVHTKRMPLDGVDLDAVAAATDGYVGADLAALCREAGLAAYREDPDSDRVLQRHFDAALKAVGPSVSQADMDAYENVGKKIGKRRTGWDNIPFYG
;
A
#
# COMPACT_ATOMS: atom_id res chain seq x y z
N SER A 1 1.23 -0.94 -30.38
CA SER A 1 1.72 0.44 -30.56
C SER A 1 1.16 0.97 -31.87
N ILE A 2 0.51 2.14 -31.88
CA ILE A 2 0.00 2.80 -33.09
C ILE A 2 1.10 3.75 -33.60
N ASP A 3 1.25 3.83 -34.92
CA ASP A 3 2.21 4.73 -35.57
C ASP A 3 1.95 6.20 -35.18
N PRO A 4 2.94 6.95 -34.66
CA PRO A 4 2.80 8.37 -34.34
C PRO A 4 2.31 9.24 -35.51
N ALA A 5 2.53 8.83 -36.76
CA ALA A 5 2.03 9.53 -37.95
C ALA A 5 0.50 9.58 -38.00
N LEU A 6 -0.19 8.61 -37.38
CA LEU A 6 -1.66 8.56 -37.30
C LEU A 6 -2.23 9.54 -36.27
N ARG A 7 -1.42 10.02 -35.32
CA ARG A 7 -1.78 11.01 -34.29
C ARG A 7 -1.59 12.46 -34.73
N ARG A 8 -1.14 12.67 -35.97
CA ARG A 8 -0.94 14.03 -36.51
C ARG A 8 -2.29 14.69 -36.79
N PRO A 9 -2.41 16.01 -36.57
CA PRO A 9 -3.63 16.75 -36.88
C PRO A 9 -4.10 16.53 -38.32
N GLY A 10 -5.41 16.32 -38.49
CA GLY A 10 -6.06 15.94 -39.75
C GLY A 10 -6.23 14.43 -39.95
N ARG A 11 -6.03 13.62 -38.90
CA ARG A 11 -6.19 12.15 -38.91
C ARG A 11 -6.98 11.72 -37.68
N PHE A 12 -6.35 11.08 -36.69
CA PHE A 12 -6.98 10.83 -35.40
C PHE A 12 -6.74 12.01 -34.47
N ASP A 13 -7.61 13.00 -34.61
CA ASP A 13 -7.49 14.27 -33.89
C ASP A 13 -7.98 14.18 -32.44
N ARG A 14 -8.66 13.08 -32.09
CA ARG A 14 -9.18 12.79 -30.76
C ARG A 14 -8.76 11.39 -30.34
N GLU A 15 -8.16 11.31 -29.16
CA GLU A 15 -7.88 10.05 -28.48
C GLU A 15 -8.77 9.97 -27.25
N ILE A 16 -9.56 8.89 -27.16
CA ILE A 16 -10.36 8.58 -25.97
C ILE A 16 -9.71 7.35 -25.35
N GLU A 17 -9.07 7.52 -24.21
CA GLU A 17 -8.46 6.42 -23.47
C GLU A 17 -9.51 5.82 -22.52
N ILE A 18 -9.80 4.54 -22.68
CA ILE A 18 -10.67 3.78 -21.78
C ILE A 18 -9.76 3.15 -20.70
N GLY A 19 -9.84 3.69 -19.48
CA GLY A 19 -9.04 3.24 -18.35
C GLY A 19 -9.61 2.00 -17.65
N VAL A 20 -8.90 1.55 -16.60
CA VAL A 20 -9.38 0.46 -15.73
C VAL A 20 -10.58 0.95 -14.92
N PRO A 21 -11.68 0.18 -14.82
CA PRO A 21 -12.87 0.61 -14.11
C PRO A 21 -12.63 0.74 -12.59
N GLY A 22 -13.06 1.88 -12.03
CA GLY A 22 -13.13 2.09 -10.58
C GLY A 22 -14.22 1.23 -9.91
N ARG A 23 -14.28 1.23 -8.57
CA ARG A 23 -15.18 0.34 -7.81
C ARG A 23 -16.65 0.41 -8.27
N ARG A 24 -17.19 1.61 -8.45
CA ARG A 24 -18.57 1.80 -8.93
C ARG A 24 -18.79 1.24 -10.33
N ALA A 25 -17.88 1.55 -11.26
CA ALA A 25 -17.94 1.05 -12.63
C ALA A 25 -17.82 -0.49 -12.69
N ARG A 26 -17.00 -1.10 -11.82
CA ARG A 26 -16.94 -2.56 -11.70
C ARG A 26 -18.25 -3.15 -11.19
N ALA A 27 -18.89 -2.53 -10.20
CA ALA A 27 -20.21 -2.96 -9.74
C ALA A 27 -21.25 -2.87 -10.86
N GLU A 28 -21.23 -1.80 -11.67
CA GLU A 28 -22.10 -1.66 -12.84
C GLU A 28 -21.84 -2.76 -13.90
N ILE A 29 -20.56 -3.07 -14.19
CA ILE A 29 -20.19 -4.16 -15.11
C ILE A 29 -20.62 -5.52 -14.57
N LEU A 30 -20.37 -5.78 -13.28
CA LEU A 30 -20.78 -7.01 -12.60
C LEU A 30 -22.30 -7.15 -12.61
N ALA A 31 -23.06 -6.08 -12.36
CA ALA A 31 -24.52 -6.11 -12.42
C ALA A 31 -25.06 -6.50 -13.80
N VAL A 32 -24.33 -6.20 -14.89
CA VAL A 32 -24.67 -6.68 -16.23
C VAL A 32 -24.40 -8.18 -16.36
N HIS A 33 -23.22 -8.65 -15.93
CA HIS A 33 -22.85 -10.07 -16.05
C HIS A 33 -23.60 -11.00 -15.09
N LEU A 34 -24.09 -10.48 -13.97
CA LEU A 34 -24.80 -11.23 -12.93
C LEU A 34 -26.32 -11.27 -13.15
N ARG A 35 -26.86 -10.44 -14.05
CA ARG A 35 -28.31 -10.25 -14.24
C ARG A 35 -29.07 -11.56 -14.49
N ASP A 36 -28.51 -12.41 -15.34
CA ASP A 36 -29.15 -13.67 -15.77
C ASP A 36 -28.54 -14.88 -15.07
N MET A 37 -27.66 -14.66 -14.09
CA MET A 37 -27.02 -15.73 -13.33
C MET A 37 -27.89 -16.08 -12.11
N PRO A 38 -28.22 -17.36 -11.89
CA PRO A 38 -28.89 -17.77 -10.66
C PRO A 38 -27.88 -17.69 -9.51
N LEU A 39 -28.15 -16.82 -8.54
CA LEU A 39 -27.23 -16.46 -7.46
C LEU A 39 -27.85 -16.72 -6.09
N THR A 40 -27.01 -16.97 -5.10
CA THR A 40 -27.39 -16.89 -3.69
C THR A 40 -27.51 -15.43 -3.24
N GLU A 41 -28.28 -15.16 -2.19
CA GLU A 41 -28.61 -13.78 -1.76
C GLU A 41 -27.39 -12.97 -1.29
N ASP A 42 -26.32 -13.64 -0.91
CA ASP A 42 -25.08 -13.05 -0.39
C ASP A 42 -24.11 -12.59 -1.48
N VAL A 43 -24.40 -12.91 -2.75
CA VAL A 43 -23.63 -12.45 -3.92
C VAL A 43 -24.22 -11.14 -4.45
N THR A 44 -23.54 -10.03 -4.18
CA THR A 44 -23.93 -8.71 -4.69
C THR A 44 -22.84 -8.08 -5.56
N PRO A 45 -23.21 -7.29 -6.59
CA PRO A 45 -22.24 -6.57 -7.41
C PRO A 45 -21.30 -5.68 -6.59
N GLU A 46 -21.81 -5.03 -5.54
CA GLU A 46 -21.04 -4.14 -4.67
C GLU A 46 -19.97 -4.89 -3.86
N ARG A 47 -20.31 -6.09 -3.40
CA ARG A 47 -19.42 -6.97 -2.65
C ARG A 47 -18.33 -7.50 -3.56
N LEU A 48 -18.69 -8.06 -4.72
CA LEU A 48 -17.72 -8.53 -5.72
C LEU A 48 -16.83 -7.39 -6.25
N ALA A 49 -17.37 -6.19 -6.45
CA ALA A 49 -16.59 -5.02 -6.86
C ALA A 49 -15.50 -4.60 -5.86
N SER A 50 -15.73 -4.87 -4.56
CA SER A 50 -14.74 -4.62 -3.50
C SER A 50 -13.58 -5.61 -3.52
N MET A 51 -13.81 -6.83 -4.05
CA MET A 51 -12.84 -7.92 -4.12
C MET A 51 -12.11 -7.98 -5.48
N THR A 52 -12.60 -7.25 -6.49
CA THR A 52 -12.09 -7.26 -7.87
C THR A 52 -11.35 -5.99 -8.25
N GLN A 53 -10.63 -5.37 -7.32
CA GLN A 53 -9.82 -4.19 -7.63
C GLN A 53 -8.85 -4.49 -8.78
N GLY A 54 -8.68 -3.55 -9.71
CA GLY A 54 -7.80 -3.66 -10.87
C GLY A 54 -8.22 -4.65 -11.97
N TYR A 55 -9.36 -5.34 -11.81
CA TYR A 55 -9.98 -6.12 -12.89
C TYR A 55 -10.50 -5.17 -13.97
N VAL A 56 -10.26 -5.51 -15.24
CA VAL A 56 -10.95 -4.88 -16.37
C VAL A 56 -12.26 -5.59 -16.67
N GLY A 57 -13.11 -5.01 -17.52
CA GLY A 57 -14.41 -5.62 -17.86
C GLY A 57 -14.30 -7.06 -18.38
N ALA A 58 -13.25 -7.37 -19.14
CA ALA A 58 -12.98 -8.73 -19.59
C ALA A 58 -12.65 -9.70 -18.45
N ASP A 59 -11.90 -9.24 -17.44
CA ASP A 59 -11.57 -10.04 -16.26
C ASP A 59 -12.81 -10.30 -15.41
N LEU A 60 -13.67 -9.29 -15.23
CA LEU A 60 -14.94 -9.45 -14.51
C LEU A 60 -15.87 -10.44 -15.21
N ALA A 61 -15.93 -10.38 -16.55
CA ALA A 61 -16.67 -11.35 -17.34
C ALA A 61 -16.07 -12.77 -17.22
N ALA A 62 -14.75 -12.88 -17.18
CA ALA A 62 -14.06 -14.16 -16.96
C ALA A 62 -14.34 -14.69 -15.55
N LEU A 63 -14.30 -13.84 -14.53
CA LEU A 63 -14.61 -14.19 -13.14
C LEU A 63 -16.02 -14.77 -13.00
N CYS A 64 -17.04 -14.11 -13.57
CA CYS A 64 -18.40 -14.64 -13.53
C CYS A 64 -18.51 -16.01 -14.22
N ARG A 65 -17.82 -16.17 -15.36
CA ARG A 65 -17.80 -17.45 -16.09
C ARG A 65 -17.12 -18.55 -15.27
N GLU A 66 -15.99 -18.24 -14.64
CA GLU A 66 -15.23 -19.18 -13.82
C GLU A 66 -16.02 -19.58 -12.57
N ALA A 67 -16.69 -18.64 -11.90
CA ALA A 67 -17.58 -18.95 -10.78
C ALA A 67 -18.72 -19.90 -11.18
N ALA A 68 -19.32 -19.68 -12.36
CA ALA A 68 -20.33 -20.61 -12.90
C ALA A 68 -19.74 -22.00 -13.19
N MET A 69 -18.50 -22.07 -13.70
CA MET A 69 -17.79 -23.33 -13.92
C MET A 69 -17.45 -24.06 -12.62
N GLN A 70 -17.07 -23.34 -11.56
CA GLN A 70 -16.83 -23.92 -10.23
C GLN A 70 -18.12 -24.52 -9.64
N CYS A 71 -19.24 -23.80 -9.76
CA CYS A 71 -20.56 -24.30 -9.36
C CYS A 71 -20.96 -25.56 -10.15
N LEU A 72 -20.71 -25.58 -11.45
CA LEU A 72 -21.00 -26.75 -12.30
C LEU A 72 -20.09 -27.93 -11.97
N SER A 73 -18.79 -27.69 -11.84
CA SER A 73 -17.76 -28.70 -11.58
C SER A 73 -17.95 -29.39 -10.24
N SER A 74 -18.28 -28.64 -9.19
CA SER A 74 -18.56 -29.21 -7.86
C SER A 74 -19.76 -30.15 -7.83
N ARG A 75 -20.69 -29.99 -8.77
CA ARG A 75 -21.89 -30.85 -8.93
C ARG A 75 -21.79 -31.82 -10.10
N MET A 76 -20.69 -31.84 -10.86
CA MET A 76 -20.53 -32.71 -12.05
C MET A 76 -20.76 -34.20 -11.74
N GLY A 77 -20.42 -34.65 -10.52
CA GLY A 77 -20.63 -36.04 -10.08
C GLY A 77 -22.10 -36.42 -9.89
N GLU A 78 -23.02 -35.45 -9.84
CA GLU A 78 -24.46 -35.67 -9.66
C GLU A 78 -25.19 -35.81 -11.01
N PHE A 79 -24.53 -35.52 -12.14
CA PHE A 79 -25.15 -35.55 -13.46
C PHE A 79 -24.76 -36.81 -14.25
N ASP A 80 -25.76 -37.49 -14.79
CA ASP A 80 -25.58 -38.45 -15.88
C ASP A 80 -25.63 -37.70 -17.22
N LEU A 81 -24.46 -37.46 -17.82
CA LEU A 81 -24.31 -36.67 -19.05
C LEU A 81 -24.96 -37.33 -20.28
N ASP A 82 -25.31 -38.61 -20.20
CA ASP A 82 -25.99 -39.34 -21.27
C ASP A 82 -27.53 -39.17 -21.22
N ARG A 83 -28.05 -38.47 -20.19
CA ARG A 83 -29.49 -38.22 -20.01
C ARG A 83 -29.82 -36.73 -19.93
N PRO A 84 -31.05 -36.32 -20.30
CA PRO A 84 -31.50 -34.95 -20.09
C PRO A 84 -31.45 -34.59 -18.60
N ILE A 85 -30.90 -33.42 -18.29
CA ILE A 85 -30.81 -32.92 -16.92
C ILE A 85 -32.23 -32.58 -16.41
N PRO A 86 -32.64 -33.10 -15.23
CA PRO A 86 -33.93 -32.78 -14.64
C PRO A 86 -34.08 -31.27 -14.35
N GLN A 87 -35.28 -30.74 -14.59
CA GLN A 87 -35.54 -29.29 -14.48
C GLN A 87 -35.43 -28.77 -13.04
N ASP A 88 -35.81 -29.59 -12.06
CA ASP A 88 -35.66 -29.31 -10.62
C ASP A 88 -34.20 -29.12 -10.21
N VAL A 89 -33.29 -29.88 -10.82
CA VAL A 89 -31.85 -29.72 -10.57
C VAL A 89 -31.36 -28.39 -11.14
N LEU A 90 -31.74 -28.06 -12.38
CA LEU A 90 -31.39 -26.78 -13.01
C LEU A 90 -31.92 -25.57 -12.22
N GLU A 91 -33.13 -25.65 -11.69
CA GLU A 91 -33.75 -24.59 -10.87
C GLU A 91 -33.08 -24.45 -9.49
N SER A 92 -32.47 -25.52 -8.97
CA SER A 92 -31.74 -25.52 -7.70
C SER A 92 -30.28 -25.02 -7.81
N MET A 93 -29.74 -24.93 -9.03
CA MET A 93 -28.37 -24.50 -9.26
C MET A 93 -28.25 -22.99 -9.07
N LYS A 94 -27.57 -22.59 -7.99
CA LYS A 94 -27.24 -21.21 -7.69
C LYS A 94 -25.74 -21.08 -7.45
N VAL A 95 -25.12 -20.13 -8.11
CA VAL A 95 -23.72 -19.76 -7.91
C VAL A 95 -23.61 -18.99 -6.59
N SER A 96 -22.67 -19.42 -5.75
CA SER A 96 -22.48 -18.93 -4.39
C SER A 96 -21.24 -18.04 -4.24
N MET A 97 -21.11 -17.35 -3.11
CA MET A 97 -19.88 -16.61 -2.80
C MET A 97 -18.64 -17.52 -2.69
N ASP A 98 -18.80 -18.79 -2.34
CA ASP A 98 -17.69 -19.74 -2.28
C ASP A 98 -17.16 -20.06 -3.69
N ASP A 99 -18.05 -20.19 -4.68
CA ASP A 99 -17.68 -20.37 -6.09
C ASP A 99 -16.91 -19.15 -6.61
N PHE A 100 -17.37 -17.93 -6.28
CA PHE A 100 -16.64 -16.70 -6.60
C PHE A 100 -15.30 -16.61 -5.88
N SER A 101 -15.23 -17.06 -4.62
CA SER A 101 -13.98 -17.05 -3.85
C SER A 101 -12.95 -18.02 -4.43
N ALA A 102 -13.38 -19.18 -4.91
CA ALA A 102 -12.53 -20.11 -5.66
C ALA A 102 -12.08 -19.50 -6.99
N ALA A 103 -13.01 -18.95 -7.77
CA ALA A 103 -12.72 -18.33 -9.06
C ALA A 103 -11.75 -17.13 -8.98
N LEU A 104 -11.81 -16.35 -7.89
CA LEU A 104 -10.85 -15.26 -7.63
C LEU A 104 -9.40 -15.76 -7.45
N GLY A 105 -9.21 -17.03 -7.10
CA GLY A 105 -7.88 -17.66 -7.05
C GLY A 105 -7.30 -17.97 -8.42
N ASP A 106 -8.15 -18.22 -9.42
CA ASP A 106 -7.76 -18.67 -10.76
C ASP A 106 -7.72 -17.52 -11.78
N VAL A 107 -8.54 -16.49 -11.59
CA VAL A 107 -8.61 -15.34 -12.51
C VAL A 107 -7.65 -14.23 -12.08
N GLU A 108 -6.54 -14.10 -12.79
CA GLU A 108 -5.62 -12.98 -12.58
C GLU A 108 -6.10 -11.69 -13.26
N PRO A 109 -6.02 -10.52 -12.58
CA PRO A 109 -6.36 -9.24 -13.18
C PRO A 109 -5.39 -8.84 -14.30
N SER A 110 -5.92 -8.69 -15.51
CA SER A 110 -5.15 -8.27 -16.69
C SER A 110 -4.69 -6.82 -16.60
N GLY A 111 -5.47 -5.95 -15.94
CA GLY A 111 -5.13 -4.55 -15.72
C GLY A 111 -3.84 -4.34 -14.91
N MET A 112 -3.47 -5.32 -14.08
CA MET A 112 -2.34 -5.25 -13.16
C MET A 112 -1.01 -5.74 -13.74
N ARG A 113 -0.99 -6.36 -14.92
CA ARG A 113 0.19 -7.07 -15.44
C ARG A 113 1.44 -6.22 -15.77
N GLU A 114 1.39 -4.88 -15.75
CA GLU A 114 2.63 -4.06 -15.90
C GLU A 114 2.99 -3.21 -14.68
N VAL A 115 2.13 -3.07 -13.66
CA VAL A 115 2.42 -2.36 -12.40
C VAL A 115 1.61 -3.00 -11.28
N LEU A 116 2.30 -3.55 -10.28
CA LEU A 116 1.71 -4.25 -9.13
C LEU A 116 0.84 -3.30 -8.31
N VAL A 117 -0.48 -3.40 -8.49
CA VAL A 117 -1.46 -2.74 -7.63
C VAL A 117 -1.78 -3.73 -6.52
N GLU A 118 -1.46 -3.37 -5.28
CA GLU A 118 -1.76 -4.20 -4.12
C GLU A 118 -3.05 -3.72 -3.46
N ILE A 119 -3.84 -4.65 -2.92
CA ILE A 119 -4.85 -4.33 -1.92
C ILE A 119 -4.19 -4.61 -0.57
N PRO A 120 -3.78 -3.59 0.19
CA PRO A 120 -3.24 -3.83 1.51
C PRO A 120 -4.34 -4.40 2.40
N LYS A 121 -4.09 -5.55 3.04
CA LYS A 121 -4.96 -6.16 4.05
C LYS A 121 -4.65 -5.69 5.47
N VAL A 122 -3.62 -4.85 5.61
CA VAL A 122 -3.14 -4.30 6.87
C VAL A 122 -4.10 -3.19 7.30
N THR A 123 -4.55 -3.23 8.54
CA THR A 123 -5.41 -2.21 9.15
C THR A 123 -4.60 -1.32 10.09
N TRP A 124 -5.15 -0.18 10.52
CA TRP A 124 -4.46 0.69 11.48
C TRP A 124 -4.20 0.00 12.83
N ASP A 125 -5.10 -0.89 13.23
CA ASP A 125 -4.97 -1.70 14.43
C ASP A 125 -3.75 -2.65 14.38
N ASP A 126 -3.31 -3.04 13.18
CA ASP A 126 -2.13 -3.88 12.98
C ASP A 126 -0.81 -3.10 13.12
N VAL A 127 -0.84 -1.76 13.08
CA VAL A 127 0.34 -0.90 13.22
C VAL A 127 0.59 -0.53 14.67
N GLY A 128 -0.48 -0.17 15.40
CA GLY A 128 -0.44 0.11 16.84
C GLY A 128 0.20 1.45 17.19
N GLY A 129 -0.59 2.36 17.76
CA GLY A 129 -0.17 3.70 18.14
C GLY A 129 0.40 4.52 16.97
N LEU A 130 1.02 5.67 17.24
CA LEU A 130 1.36 6.70 16.23
C LEU A 130 0.18 7.56 15.75
N ASP A 131 -0.76 7.92 16.63
CA ASP A 131 -1.90 8.79 16.28
C ASP A 131 -1.46 10.15 15.71
N ASP A 132 -0.32 10.68 16.15
CA ASP A 132 0.27 11.89 15.57
C ASP A 132 0.67 11.69 14.10
N VAL A 133 1.29 10.55 13.78
CA VAL A 133 1.66 10.19 12.41
C VAL A 133 0.39 9.99 11.58
N ARG A 134 -0.62 9.31 12.13
CA ARG A 134 -1.93 9.12 11.50
C ARG A 134 -2.53 10.46 11.08
N ARG A 135 -2.70 11.37 12.04
CA ARG A 135 -3.29 12.70 11.82
C ARG A 135 -2.56 13.47 10.73
N ARG A 136 -1.22 13.49 10.79
CA ARG A 136 -0.39 14.20 9.79
C ARG A 136 -0.48 13.62 8.38
N ILE A 137 -0.75 12.32 8.27
CA ILE A 137 -0.98 11.67 6.99
C ILE A 137 -2.41 11.94 6.49
N GLU A 138 -3.41 11.87 7.37
CA GLU A 138 -4.82 12.17 7.07
C GLU A 138 -5.04 13.62 6.63
N GLU A 139 -4.31 14.59 7.20
CA GLU A 139 -4.30 15.99 6.77
C GLU A 139 -3.91 16.18 5.30
N VAL A 140 -3.14 15.24 4.74
CA VAL A 140 -2.64 15.28 3.36
C VAL A 140 -3.51 14.42 2.45
N LEU A 141 -4.02 13.28 2.92
CA LEU A 141 -4.89 12.36 2.17
C LEU A 141 -6.36 12.80 2.14
N VAL A 142 -6.59 14.12 2.03
CA VAL A 142 -7.90 14.76 2.15
C VAL A 142 -8.99 13.99 1.38
N PRO A 143 -10.01 13.46 2.06
CA PRO A 143 -11.14 12.78 1.41
C PRO A 143 -11.88 13.71 0.44
N GLU A 144 -12.63 13.14 -0.52
CA GLU A 144 -13.41 13.94 -1.49
C GLU A 144 -14.37 14.94 -0.81
N GLU A 145 -14.90 14.60 0.37
CA GLU A 145 -15.77 15.48 1.17
C GLU A 145 -15.00 16.67 1.77
N GLY A 146 -13.74 16.45 2.15
CA GLY A 146 -12.81 17.48 2.64
C GLY A 146 -12.42 18.47 1.54
N ASN A 147 -12.39 18.06 0.27
CA ASN A 147 -12.04 18.93 -0.87
C ASN A 147 -12.92 20.18 -0.97
N ARG A 148 -14.21 20.09 -0.59
CA ARG A 148 -15.12 21.26 -0.58
C ARG A 148 -14.72 22.31 0.46
N ALA A 149 -14.08 21.91 1.55
CA ALA A 149 -13.58 22.86 2.55
C ALA A 149 -12.33 23.58 2.04
N TYR A 150 -11.38 22.83 1.45
CA TYR A 150 -10.18 23.39 0.84
C TYR A 150 -10.50 24.36 -0.30
N ASP A 151 -11.46 24.02 -1.16
CA ASP A 151 -11.94 24.90 -2.24
C ASP A 151 -12.51 26.22 -1.72
N ARG A 152 -13.33 26.17 -0.66
CA ARG A 152 -13.89 27.38 -0.04
C ARG A 152 -12.82 28.25 0.61
N LEU A 153 -11.76 27.64 1.12
CA LEU A 153 -10.64 28.34 1.76
C LEU A 153 -9.58 28.80 0.75
N GLY A 154 -9.65 28.34 -0.51
CA GLY A 154 -8.64 28.64 -1.53
C GLY A 154 -7.27 28.03 -1.23
N VAL A 155 -7.23 26.92 -0.50
CA VAL A 155 -5.99 26.23 -0.10
C VAL A 155 -5.88 24.93 -0.89
N GLU A 156 -4.69 24.62 -1.38
CA GLU A 156 -4.40 23.29 -1.95
C GLU A 156 -3.91 22.34 -0.86
N PRO A 157 -4.40 21.09 -0.79
CA PRO A 157 -3.83 20.09 0.09
C PRO A 157 -2.39 19.76 -0.32
N GLY A 158 -1.58 19.31 0.66
CA GLY A 158 -0.25 18.79 0.39
C GLY A 158 -0.32 17.62 -0.59
N LYS A 159 0.72 17.44 -1.41
CA LYS A 159 0.67 16.46 -2.51
C LYS A 159 1.54 15.24 -2.27
N GLY A 160 2.49 15.34 -1.34
CA GLY A 160 3.39 14.23 -1.07
C GLY A 160 3.86 14.13 0.36
N ILE A 161 3.94 12.88 0.82
CA ILE A 161 4.34 12.53 2.17
C ILE A 161 5.65 11.76 2.09
N LEU A 162 6.66 12.19 2.84
CA LEU A 162 7.87 11.41 3.02
C LEU A 162 7.93 10.92 4.47
N LEU A 163 7.75 9.61 4.63
CA LEU A 163 7.98 8.88 5.86
C LEU A 163 9.50 8.64 6.00
N TYR A 164 10.09 9.07 7.10
CA TYR A 164 11.50 8.81 7.37
C TYR A 164 11.71 8.43 8.82
N GLY A 165 12.78 7.69 9.10
CA GLY A 165 13.11 7.26 10.45
C GLY A 165 13.91 5.97 10.44
N PRO A 166 14.27 5.45 11.62
CA PRO A 166 15.07 4.24 11.74
C PRO A 166 14.46 3.04 10.99
N PRO A 167 15.28 2.06 10.57
CA PRO A 167 14.77 0.81 10.04
C PRO A 167 13.90 0.09 11.09
N GLY A 168 12.91 -0.68 10.63
CA GLY A 168 12.07 -1.48 11.53
C GLY A 168 10.99 -0.72 12.30
N THR A 169 10.74 0.56 12.01
CA THR A 169 9.66 1.36 12.62
C THR A 169 8.29 1.25 11.93
N GLY A 170 8.17 0.39 10.90
CA GLY A 170 6.89 0.11 10.27
C GLY A 170 6.41 1.11 9.21
N LYS A 171 7.30 1.91 8.60
CA LYS A 171 6.96 2.88 7.53
C LYS A 171 6.10 2.27 6.41
N THR A 172 6.48 1.10 5.89
CA THR A 172 5.73 0.37 4.86
C THR A 172 4.37 -0.12 5.36
N LEU A 173 4.27 -0.54 6.62
CA LEU A 173 3.00 -0.97 7.23
C LEU A 173 2.05 0.21 7.42
N ILE A 174 2.55 1.37 7.86
CA ILE A 174 1.78 2.62 8.00
C ILE A 174 1.17 3.02 6.66
N ALA A 175 1.97 3.00 5.59
CA ALA A 175 1.49 3.33 4.24
C ALA A 175 0.37 2.39 3.77
N LYS A 176 0.55 1.08 4.01
CA LYS A 176 -0.44 0.04 3.68
C LYS A 176 -1.72 0.19 4.51
N ALA A 177 -1.61 0.41 5.82
CA ALA A 177 -2.74 0.62 6.71
C ALA A 177 -3.56 1.85 6.31
N MET A 178 -2.86 2.95 5.99
CA MET A 178 -3.51 4.18 5.56
C MET A 178 -4.27 4.00 4.24
N ALA A 179 -3.67 3.32 3.26
CA ALA A 179 -4.33 3.06 1.98
C ALA A 179 -5.58 2.18 2.13
N ASN A 180 -5.54 1.22 3.06
CA ASN A 180 -6.69 0.38 3.39
C ASN A 180 -7.81 1.21 4.04
N GLU A 181 -7.48 2.00 5.07
CA GLU A 181 -8.44 2.85 5.80
C GLU A 181 -9.12 3.88 4.88
N SER A 182 -8.35 4.49 3.97
CA SER A 182 -8.86 5.49 3.02
C SER A 182 -9.62 4.88 1.84
N GLY A 183 -9.63 3.55 1.68
CA GLY A 183 -10.26 2.87 0.55
C GLY A 183 -9.63 3.21 -0.80
N THR A 184 -8.34 3.57 -0.81
CA THR A 184 -7.64 4.12 -1.97
C THR A 184 -6.82 3.03 -2.66
N ASN A 185 -6.68 3.08 -3.99
CA ASN A 185 -5.80 2.14 -4.69
C ASN A 185 -4.35 2.34 -4.22
N PHE A 186 -3.57 1.26 -4.10
CA PHE A 186 -2.18 1.33 -3.63
C PHE A 186 -1.24 0.75 -4.67
N ILE A 187 -0.30 1.56 -5.16
CA ILE A 187 0.78 1.12 -6.04
C ILE A 187 2.07 1.12 -5.23
N SER A 188 2.61 -0.07 -4.96
CA SER A 188 3.89 -0.22 -4.27
C SER A 188 5.02 -0.24 -5.27
N VAL A 189 6.03 0.60 -5.04
CA VAL A 189 7.24 0.70 -5.85
C VAL A 189 8.44 0.53 -4.92
N ASN A 190 9.09 -0.63 -5.02
CA ASN A 190 10.31 -0.89 -4.27
C ASN A 190 11.52 -0.33 -5.05
N GLY A 191 12.32 0.53 -4.42
CA GLY A 191 13.43 1.21 -5.07
C GLY A 191 14.48 0.29 -5.71
N PRO A 192 15.02 -0.72 -4.99
CA PRO A 192 15.87 -1.76 -5.59
C PRO A 192 15.25 -2.52 -6.76
N GLU A 193 13.93 -2.75 -6.76
CA GLU A 193 13.27 -3.38 -7.90
C GLU A 193 13.28 -2.47 -9.14
N VAL A 194 13.09 -1.17 -8.95
CA VAL A 194 13.21 -0.19 -10.05
C VAL A 194 14.64 -0.16 -10.60
N ALA A 195 15.64 -0.29 -9.72
CA ALA A 195 17.05 -0.36 -10.09
C ALA A 195 17.38 -1.58 -10.97
N SER A 196 16.89 -2.75 -10.55
CA SER A 196 17.27 -4.04 -11.12
C SER A 196 16.42 -4.44 -12.33
N LYS A 197 15.10 -4.27 -12.28
CA LYS A 197 14.19 -4.68 -13.36
C LYS A 197 14.25 -3.78 -14.59
N TRP A 198 14.75 -2.55 -14.44
CA TRP A 198 14.62 -1.52 -15.47
C TRP A 198 15.94 -0.85 -15.86
N MET A 199 17.08 -1.53 -15.73
CA MET A 199 18.37 -1.01 -16.20
C MET A 199 18.27 -0.51 -17.66
N GLY A 200 18.25 0.81 -17.86
CA GLY A 200 18.10 1.48 -19.16
C GLY A 200 16.69 1.98 -19.50
N GLU A 201 15.63 1.49 -18.86
CA GLU A 201 14.22 1.90 -19.07
C GLU A 201 13.52 2.47 -17.82
N SER A 202 14.23 2.66 -16.69
CA SER A 202 13.64 3.14 -15.42
C SER A 202 12.82 4.43 -15.57
N GLU A 203 13.21 5.35 -16.46
CA GLU A 203 12.44 6.56 -16.75
C GLU A 203 11.04 6.27 -17.30
N ARG A 204 10.95 5.30 -18.23
CA ARG A 204 9.69 4.87 -18.81
C ARG A 204 8.81 4.20 -17.76
N ALA A 205 9.40 3.38 -16.89
CA ALA A 205 8.70 2.72 -15.80
C ALA A 205 8.06 3.73 -14.83
N ILE A 206 8.83 4.72 -14.36
CA ILE A 206 8.30 5.80 -13.51
C ILE A 206 7.16 6.53 -14.22
N ARG A 207 7.32 6.88 -15.50
CA ARG A 207 6.25 7.53 -16.27
C ARG A 207 4.98 6.67 -16.36
N GLN A 208 5.13 5.37 -16.55
CA GLN A 208 4.01 4.42 -16.62
C GLN A 208 3.30 4.26 -15.26
N ILE A 209 4.06 4.19 -14.16
CA ILE A 209 3.52 4.14 -12.79
C ILE A 209 2.61 5.35 -12.54
N PHE A 210 3.11 6.56 -12.80
CA PHE A 210 2.34 7.78 -12.62
C PHE A 210 1.14 7.85 -13.58
N LYS A 211 1.30 7.43 -14.84
CA LYS A 211 0.18 7.37 -15.79
C LYS A 211 -0.94 6.45 -15.29
N ARG A 212 -0.59 5.27 -14.77
CA ARG A 212 -1.57 4.30 -14.23
C ARG A 212 -2.22 4.80 -12.95
N ALA A 213 -1.45 5.37 -12.04
CA ALA A 213 -2.00 5.95 -10.81
C ALA A 213 -3.09 6.98 -11.11
N LYS A 214 -2.89 7.82 -12.14
CA LYS A 214 -3.89 8.79 -12.61
C LYS A 214 -5.17 8.12 -13.13
N GLN A 215 -5.04 7.02 -13.87
CA GLN A 215 -6.18 6.26 -14.38
C GLN A 215 -6.95 5.53 -13.27
N MET A 216 -6.27 5.23 -12.17
CA MET A 216 -6.80 4.50 -11.02
C MET A 216 -7.14 5.42 -9.84
N ALA A 217 -7.23 6.73 -10.07
CA ALA A 217 -7.57 7.66 -9.00
C ALA A 217 -8.95 7.30 -8.37
N PRO A 218 -9.12 7.34 -7.03
CA PRO A 218 -8.11 7.74 -6.04
C PRO A 218 -7.00 6.69 -5.86
N CYS A 219 -5.74 7.13 -5.81
CA CYS A 219 -4.57 6.24 -5.73
C CYS A 219 -3.42 6.83 -4.87
N ILE A 220 -2.79 5.99 -4.06
CA ILE A 220 -1.52 6.26 -3.39
C ILE A 220 -0.41 5.55 -4.16
N ILE A 221 0.61 6.30 -4.58
CA ILE A 221 1.86 5.73 -5.10
C ILE A 221 2.86 5.70 -3.94
N PHE A 222 3.27 4.53 -3.51
CA PHE A 222 4.21 4.35 -2.41
C PHE A 222 5.58 3.93 -2.92
N PHE A 223 6.58 4.81 -2.76
CA PHE A 223 7.97 4.52 -3.05
C PHE A 223 8.69 4.07 -1.78
N ASP A 224 8.95 2.77 -1.66
CA ASP A 224 9.76 2.22 -0.58
C ASP A 224 11.26 2.33 -0.92
N GLU A 225 12.09 2.56 0.10
CA GLU A 225 13.53 2.80 -0.05
C GLU A 225 13.85 3.88 -1.09
N LEU A 226 13.16 5.03 -0.99
CA LEU A 226 13.25 6.13 -1.96
C LEU A 226 14.70 6.62 -2.19
N ASP A 227 15.56 6.51 -1.19
CA ASP A 227 16.99 6.86 -1.27
C ASP A 227 17.77 6.03 -2.30
N SER A 228 17.28 4.84 -2.68
CA SER A 228 17.89 4.02 -3.72
C SER A 228 17.62 4.50 -5.14
N ILE A 229 16.47 5.14 -5.38
CA ILE A 229 16.07 5.65 -6.72
C ILE A 229 16.24 7.16 -6.86
N ALA A 230 16.39 7.86 -5.73
CA ALA A 230 16.57 9.30 -5.72
C ALA A 230 17.71 9.80 -4.82
N PRO A 231 18.94 9.29 -5.03
CA PRO A 231 20.10 9.78 -4.30
C PRO A 231 20.44 11.23 -4.67
N ILE A 232 21.18 11.92 -3.79
CA ILE A 232 21.78 13.24 -4.08
C ILE A 232 22.60 13.17 -5.38
N ARG A 233 22.34 14.13 -6.29
CA ARG A 233 23.08 14.25 -7.55
C ARG A 233 24.58 14.45 -7.30
N GLY A 234 25.40 13.79 -8.11
CA GLY A 234 26.85 13.82 -7.97
C GLY A 234 27.44 12.94 -6.84
N MET A 235 26.62 12.24 -6.06
CA MET A 235 27.07 11.11 -5.23
C MET A 235 26.93 9.81 -6.02
N GLY A 236 28.00 9.39 -6.70
CA GLY A 236 28.08 8.12 -7.44
C GLY A 236 28.25 8.26 -8.95
N ASP A 237 28.50 7.13 -9.62
CA ASP A 237 29.09 7.07 -10.97
C ASP A 237 28.07 6.99 -12.13
N SER A 238 26.76 7.09 -11.88
CA SER A 238 25.77 6.82 -12.93
C SER A 238 24.84 8.00 -13.22
N THR A 239 25.08 8.64 -14.35
CA THR A 239 24.15 9.55 -15.07
C THR A 239 22.75 8.97 -15.24
N ALA A 240 22.59 7.65 -15.18
CA ALA A 240 21.29 6.97 -15.20
C ALA A 240 20.37 7.40 -14.04
N TRP A 241 20.89 7.53 -12.81
CA TRP A 241 20.10 7.91 -11.64
C TRP A 241 19.62 9.36 -11.71
N GLU A 242 20.44 10.26 -12.25
CA GLU A 242 20.06 11.65 -12.44
C GLU A 242 18.85 11.79 -13.37
N ARG A 243 18.76 10.96 -14.41
CA ARG A 243 17.60 10.95 -15.31
C ARG A 243 16.36 10.38 -14.64
N VAL A 244 16.50 9.33 -13.82
CA VAL A 244 15.38 8.79 -13.02
C VAL A 244 14.85 9.83 -12.03
N VAL A 245 15.74 10.52 -11.31
CA VAL A 245 15.36 11.63 -10.43
C VAL A 245 14.65 12.73 -11.21
N ALA A 246 15.18 13.15 -12.35
CA ALA A 246 14.55 14.18 -13.18
C ALA A 246 13.16 13.75 -13.67
N GLN A 247 12.99 12.49 -14.06
CA GLN A 247 11.70 11.95 -14.45
C GLN A 247 10.72 11.83 -13.28
N LEU A 248 11.18 11.46 -12.08
CA LEU A 248 10.37 11.44 -10.87
C LEU A 248 9.86 12.84 -10.54
N LEU A 249 10.76 13.84 -10.50
CA LEU A 249 10.39 15.25 -10.29
C LEU A 249 9.36 15.73 -11.32
N THR A 250 9.62 15.48 -12.60
CA THR A 250 8.69 15.84 -13.69
C THR A 250 7.34 15.14 -13.54
N SER A 251 7.33 13.90 -13.05
CA SER A 251 6.09 13.14 -12.86
C SER A 251 5.29 13.64 -11.66
N MET A 252 5.97 14.00 -10.56
CA MET A 252 5.35 14.63 -9.38
C MET A 252 4.75 16.00 -9.73
N ASP A 253 5.52 16.85 -10.41
CA ASP A 253 5.04 18.16 -10.88
C ASP A 253 3.85 17.97 -11.87
N GLY A 254 3.89 16.92 -12.70
CA GLY A 254 2.80 16.57 -13.60
C GLY A 254 1.54 15.99 -12.91
N VAL A 255 1.61 15.62 -11.63
CA VAL A 255 0.44 15.25 -10.81
C VAL A 255 -0.21 16.49 -10.19
N GLU A 256 0.44 17.65 -10.20
CA GLU A 256 -0.04 18.86 -9.51
C GLU A 256 -1.45 19.32 -9.90
N GLY A 257 -1.98 18.91 -11.06
CA GLY A 257 -3.35 19.20 -11.50
C GLY A 257 -4.42 18.15 -11.13
N LEU A 258 -4.06 17.05 -10.47
CA LEU A 258 -4.96 15.93 -10.18
C LEU A 258 -5.08 15.68 -8.67
N ARG A 259 -6.21 16.09 -8.10
CA ARG A 259 -6.47 16.08 -6.65
C ARG A 259 -6.56 14.69 -6.01
N ASN A 260 -6.57 13.63 -6.81
CA ASN A 260 -6.91 12.28 -6.34
C ASN A 260 -5.71 11.29 -6.42
N VAL A 261 -4.49 11.78 -6.64
CA VAL A 261 -3.27 10.94 -6.59
C VAL A 261 -2.32 11.52 -5.56
N THR A 262 -1.97 10.72 -4.55
CA THR A 262 -1.02 11.11 -3.51
C THR A 262 0.27 10.32 -3.66
N VAL A 263 1.41 11.00 -3.56
CA VAL A 263 2.72 10.35 -3.61
C VAL A 263 3.26 10.19 -2.19
N MET A 264 3.52 8.96 -1.76
CA MET A 264 4.13 8.66 -0.48
C MET A 264 5.50 8.02 -0.70
N GLY A 265 6.51 8.47 0.03
CA GLY A 265 7.85 7.89 0.03
C GLY A 265 8.20 7.38 1.41
N ALA A 266 9.02 6.33 1.49
CA ALA A 266 9.65 5.87 2.72
C ALA A 266 11.16 5.78 2.54
N THR A 267 11.92 6.19 3.56
CA THR A 267 13.38 6.05 3.57
C THR A 267 13.92 5.83 4.98
N ASN A 268 15.04 5.11 5.07
CA ASN A 268 15.85 5.04 6.29
C ASN A 268 16.98 6.08 6.31
N ARG A 269 17.24 6.74 5.17
CA ARG A 269 18.37 7.66 4.93
C ARG A 269 17.89 8.97 4.31
N PRO A 270 17.13 9.80 5.06
CA PRO A 270 16.61 11.08 4.56
C PRO A 270 17.71 12.07 4.13
N ASP A 271 18.92 11.92 4.67
CA ASP A 271 20.11 12.68 4.31
C ASP A 271 20.63 12.38 2.89
N MET A 272 20.27 11.23 2.31
CA MET A 272 20.70 10.80 0.98
C MET A 272 19.74 11.19 -0.14
N ILE A 273 18.56 11.72 0.18
CA ILE A 273 17.55 12.08 -0.83
C ILE A 273 17.91 13.40 -1.51
N ASP A 274 17.71 13.47 -2.83
CA ASP A 274 17.83 14.73 -3.59
C ASP A 274 16.95 15.83 -2.95
N PRO A 275 17.53 16.96 -2.46
CA PRO A 275 16.78 18.05 -1.85
C PRO A 275 15.70 18.67 -2.73
N ALA A 276 15.77 18.50 -4.06
CA ALA A 276 14.74 18.95 -4.98
C ALA A 276 13.40 18.22 -4.74
N LEU A 277 13.41 16.97 -4.28
CA LEU A 277 12.21 16.22 -3.94
C LEU A 277 11.52 16.72 -2.67
N LEU A 278 12.26 17.38 -1.78
CA LEU A 278 11.78 17.90 -0.50
C LEU A 278 11.23 19.33 -0.59
N ARG A 279 11.11 19.87 -1.80
CA ARG A 279 10.58 21.22 -2.04
C ARG A 279 9.04 21.22 -1.95
N PRO A 280 8.43 22.37 -1.58
CA PRO A 280 6.98 22.52 -1.62
C PRO A 280 6.38 22.08 -2.98
N GLY A 281 5.22 21.43 -2.97
CA GLY A 281 4.58 20.85 -4.16
C GLY A 281 4.96 19.38 -4.44
N ARG A 282 6.01 18.86 -3.79
CA ARG A 282 6.50 17.48 -3.93
C ARG A 282 6.31 16.71 -2.63
N PHE A 283 7.39 16.31 -1.93
CA PHE A 283 7.29 15.78 -0.57
C PHE A 283 7.28 16.93 0.44
N ASP A 284 6.14 17.61 0.50
CA ASP A 284 5.90 18.77 1.34
C ASP A 284 5.44 18.44 2.76
N SER A 285 5.04 17.18 3.02
CA SER A 285 4.83 16.67 4.39
C SER A 285 5.91 15.66 4.77
N LEU A 286 6.75 16.04 5.74
CA LEU A 286 7.84 15.20 6.25
C LEU A 286 7.44 14.63 7.60
N VAL A 287 7.28 13.31 7.68
CA VAL A 287 6.78 12.63 8.87
C VAL A 287 7.85 11.69 9.41
N LEU A 288 8.36 12.02 10.60
CA LEU A 288 9.27 11.17 11.34
C LEU A 288 8.48 10.01 11.95
N VAL A 289 8.79 8.79 11.51
CA VAL A 289 8.29 7.57 12.13
C VAL A 289 9.33 7.11 13.14
N GLY A 290 9.11 7.56 14.38
CA GLY A 290 10.01 7.33 15.50
C GLY A 290 9.75 6.02 16.24
N ARG A 291 10.24 5.96 17.47
CA ARG A 291 10.01 4.81 18.35
C ARG A 291 8.57 4.78 18.85
N PRO A 292 7.97 3.59 18.97
CA PRO A 292 6.66 3.44 19.60
C PRO A 292 6.70 3.82 21.08
N ASP A 293 5.66 4.54 21.53
CA ASP A 293 5.41 4.76 22.96
C ASP A 293 4.90 3.47 23.64
N ALA A 294 4.71 3.49 24.96
CA ALA A 294 4.31 2.30 25.70
C ALA A 294 3.00 1.67 25.18
N ALA A 295 2.00 2.50 24.82
CA ALA A 295 0.73 2.03 24.28
C ALA A 295 0.89 1.41 22.88
N SER A 296 1.71 2.04 22.03
CA SER A 296 2.08 1.56 20.70
C SER A 296 2.80 0.21 20.80
N ARG A 297 3.76 0.07 21.73
CA ARG A 297 4.49 -1.19 21.97
C ARG A 297 3.56 -2.31 22.39
N LEU A 298 2.62 -2.03 23.29
CA LEU A 298 1.59 -3.01 23.67
C LEU A 298 0.73 -3.43 22.47
N GLY A 299 0.33 -2.48 21.63
CA GLY A 299 -0.38 -2.77 20.38
C GLY A 299 0.41 -3.69 19.46
N ILE A 300 1.68 -3.36 19.20
CA ILE A 300 2.59 -4.16 18.37
C ILE A 300 2.78 -5.57 18.96
N LEU A 301 2.96 -5.69 20.28
CA LEU A 301 3.07 -6.99 20.94
C LEU A 301 1.78 -7.81 20.75
N ARG A 302 0.60 -7.23 20.90
CA ARG A 302 -0.68 -7.91 20.67
C ARG A 302 -0.82 -8.40 19.22
N VAL A 303 -0.37 -7.62 18.24
CA VAL A 303 -0.38 -8.00 16.83
C VAL A 303 0.52 -9.21 16.60
N HIS A 304 1.77 -9.17 17.08
CA HIS A 304 2.71 -10.27 16.91
C HIS A 304 2.38 -11.52 17.72
N THR A 305 1.65 -11.37 18.83
CA THR A 305 1.21 -12.47 19.69
C THR A 305 -0.17 -13.02 19.35
N LYS A 306 -0.90 -12.43 18.39
CA LYS A 306 -2.27 -12.82 18.03
C LYS A 306 -2.45 -14.30 17.70
N ARG A 307 -1.42 -14.96 17.18
CA ARG A 307 -1.41 -16.39 16.84
C ARG A 307 -0.59 -17.25 17.80
N MET A 308 0.02 -16.64 18.82
CA MET A 308 0.81 -17.38 19.80
C MET A 308 -0.09 -17.79 20.97
N PRO A 309 -0.11 -19.07 21.36
CA PRO A 309 -0.87 -19.55 22.52
C PRO A 309 -0.19 -19.09 23.81
N LEU A 310 -0.52 -17.89 24.26
CA LEU A 310 0.02 -17.32 25.50
C LEU A 310 -0.70 -17.91 26.72
N ASP A 311 0.08 -18.28 27.74
CA ASP A 311 -0.45 -18.72 29.04
C ASP A 311 0.26 -17.97 30.18
N GLY A 312 -0.52 -17.16 30.91
CA GLY A 312 -0.01 -16.34 32.02
C GLY A 312 1.01 -15.26 31.63
N VAL A 313 1.01 -14.79 30.38
CA VAL A 313 1.92 -13.72 29.91
C VAL A 313 1.28 -12.35 30.12
N ASP A 314 2.00 -11.46 30.80
CA ASP A 314 1.62 -10.06 31.00
C ASP A 314 2.30 -9.17 29.93
N LEU A 315 1.57 -8.90 28.84
CA LEU A 315 2.08 -8.06 27.75
C LEU A 315 2.24 -6.58 28.14
N ASP A 316 1.51 -6.10 29.14
CA ASP A 316 1.65 -4.74 29.65
C ASP A 316 3.00 -4.58 30.38
N ALA A 317 3.38 -5.58 31.19
CA ALA A 317 4.70 -5.62 31.81
C ALA A 317 5.83 -5.74 30.77
N VAL A 318 5.65 -6.55 29.72
CA VAL A 318 6.62 -6.65 28.61
C VAL A 318 6.75 -5.31 27.89
N ALA A 319 5.64 -4.64 27.54
CA ALA A 319 5.67 -3.32 26.89
C ALA A 319 6.38 -2.25 27.74
N ALA A 320 6.23 -2.31 29.07
CA ALA A 320 6.93 -1.44 30.00
C ALA A 320 8.45 -1.71 30.04
N ALA A 321 8.85 -2.97 29.91
CA ALA A 321 10.27 -3.38 29.92
C ALA A 321 11.00 -3.15 28.58
N THR A 322 10.28 -3.00 27.46
CA THR A 322 10.84 -2.82 26.12
C THR A 322 11.00 -1.35 25.73
N ASP A 323 11.38 -0.48 26.66
CA ASP A 323 11.61 0.92 26.30
C ASP A 323 12.77 1.05 25.31
N GLY A 324 12.58 1.91 24.31
CA GLY A 324 13.55 2.10 23.23
C GLY A 324 13.48 1.11 22.06
N TYR A 325 12.63 0.06 22.15
CA TYR A 325 12.47 -0.93 21.08
C TYR A 325 11.69 -0.36 19.90
N VAL A 326 12.05 -0.75 18.68
CA VAL A 326 11.22 -0.52 17.49
C VAL A 326 10.33 -1.74 17.19
N GLY A 327 9.40 -1.59 16.24
CA GLY A 327 8.48 -2.68 15.87
C GLY A 327 9.20 -3.98 15.48
N ALA A 328 10.29 -3.88 14.73
CA ALA A 328 11.12 -5.03 14.37
C ALA A 328 11.75 -5.72 15.60
N ASP A 329 12.16 -4.96 16.62
CA ASP A 329 12.72 -5.53 17.85
C ASP A 329 11.65 -6.28 18.65
N LEU A 330 10.43 -5.73 18.72
CA LEU A 330 9.30 -6.38 19.39
C LEU A 330 8.86 -7.65 18.65
N ALA A 331 8.89 -7.64 17.32
CA ALA A 331 8.66 -8.84 16.52
C ALA A 331 9.74 -9.91 16.78
N ALA A 332 11.01 -9.49 16.86
CA ALA A 332 12.12 -10.38 17.19
C ALA A 332 12.00 -10.94 18.61
N LEU A 333 11.59 -10.12 19.58
CA LEU A 333 11.33 -10.52 20.97
C LEU A 333 10.25 -11.60 21.04
N CYS A 334 9.12 -11.39 20.36
CA CYS A 334 8.02 -12.36 20.28
C CYS A 334 8.49 -13.70 19.67
N ARG A 335 9.25 -13.63 18.57
CA ARG A 335 9.83 -14.82 17.93
C ARG A 335 10.80 -15.54 18.85
N GLU A 336 11.66 -14.81 19.55
CA GLU A 336 12.64 -15.37 20.48
C GLU A 336 11.95 -16.04 21.68
N ALA A 337 10.85 -15.47 22.18
CA ALA A 337 10.03 -16.11 23.22
C ALA A 337 9.44 -17.45 22.72
N GLY A 338 8.91 -17.50 21.50
CA GLY A 338 8.47 -18.76 20.89
C GLY A 338 9.60 -19.78 20.73
N LEU A 339 10.79 -19.35 20.32
CA LEU A 339 11.97 -20.21 20.22
C LEU A 339 12.51 -20.65 21.58
N ALA A 340 12.34 -19.83 22.63
CA ALA A 340 12.68 -20.20 24.00
C ALA A 340 11.73 -21.28 24.52
N ALA A 341 10.43 -21.16 24.24
CA ALA A 341 9.45 -22.20 24.52
C ALA A 341 9.80 -23.53 23.84
N TYR A 342 10.07 -23.48 22.53
CA TYR A 342 10.44 -24.65 21.74
C TYR A 342 11.76 -25.30 22.21
N ARG A 343 12.74 -24.50 22.65
CA ARG A 343 14.01 -25.02 23.20
C ARG A 343 13.85 -25.66 24.57
N GLU A 344 12.90 -25.17 25.37
CA GLU A 344 12.57 -25.78 26.66
C GLU A 344 11.87 -27.12 26.48
N ASP A 345 10.86 -27.15 25.61
CA ASP A 345 10.10 -28.35 25.26
C ASP A 345 9.59 -28.26 23.80
N PRO A 346 10.11 -29.10 22.89
CA PRO A 346 9.68 -29.14 21.50
C PRO A 346 8.19 -29.49 21.29
N ASP A 347 7.58 -30.18 22.25
CA ASP A 347 6.17 -30.57 22.21
C ASP A 347 5.24 -29.56 22.91
N SER A 348 5.79 -28.44 23.41
CA SER A 348 5.01 -27.40 24.09
C SER A 348 3.99 -26.76 23.16
N ASP A 349 2.74 -26.66 23.65
CA ASP A 349 1.63 -25.98 22.98
C ASP A 349 1.43 -24.54 23.47
N ARG A 350 2.30 -24.03 24.35
CA ARG A 350 2.13 -22.73 25.03
C ARG A 350 3.42 -21.94 25.18
N VAL A 351 3.28 -20.62 25.19
CA VAL A 351 4.33 -19.65 25.52
C VAL A 351 4.01 -18.99 26.85
N LEU A 352 4.96 -19.06 27.79
CA LEU A 352 4.82 -18.62 29.18
C LEU A 352 5.63 -17.35 29.44
N GLN A 353 5.35 -16.66 30.56
CA GLN A 353 6.06 -15.43 30.95
C GLN A 353 7.58 -15.62 30.98
N ARG A 354 8.06 -16.75 31.50
CA ARG A 354 9.50 -17.08 31.57
C ARG A 354 10.20 -17.07 30.21
N HIS A 355 9.48 -17.37 29.12
CA HIS A 355 10.02 -17.34 27.76
C HIS A 355 10.21 -15.91 27.27
N PHE A 356 9.29 -15.00 27.62
CA PHE A 356 9.47 -13.57 27.39
C PHE A 356 10.60 -12.98 28.24
N ASP A 357 10.73 -13.40 29.50
CA ASP A 357 11.83 -12.96 30.37
C ASP A 357 13.20 -13.42 29.84
N ALA A 358 13.26 -14.61 29.22
CA ALA A 358 14.45 -15.09 28.52
C ALA A 358 14.71 -14.28 27.23
N ALA A 359 13.67 -14.00 26.45
CA ALA A 359 13.77 -13.21 25.23
C ALA A 359 14.24 -11.77 25.49
N LEU A 360 13.77 -11.13 26.57
CA LEU A 360 14.19 -9.79 26.99
C LEU A 360 15.68 -9.69 27.33
N LYS A 361 16.33 -10.81 27.67
CA LYS A 361 17.79 -10.88 27.90
C LYS A 361 18.57 -11.07 26.59
N ALA A 362 17.94 -11.64 25.58
CA ALA A 362 18.57 -12.01 24.31
C ALA A 362 18.41 -10.93 23.23
N VAL A 363 17.24 -10.27 23.20
CA VAL A 363 16.93 -9.19 22.27
C VAL A 363 17.10 -7.87 23.00
N GLY A 364 17.76 -6.90 22.36
CA GLY A 364 17.90 -5.53 22.85
C GLY A 364 17.40 -4.53 21.82
N PRO A 365 17.27 -3.24 22.19
CA PRO A 365 16.85 -2.21 21.25
C PRO A 365 17.90 -2.03 20.14
N SER A 366 17.46 -2.07 18.88
CA SER A 366 18.36 -1.94 17.73
C SER A 366 18.73 -0.50 17.40
N VAL A 367 17.96 0.46 17.90
CA VAL A 367 18.16 1.90 17.68
C VAL A 367 18.65 2.52 18.99
N SER A 368 19.69 3.36 18.94
CA SER A 368 20.18 4.13 20.09
C SER A 368 19.51 5.51 20.20
N GLN A 369 19.57 6.15 21.38
CA GLN A 369 19.01 7.50 21.53
C GLN A 369 19.75 8.50 20.63
N ALA A 370 21.07 8.33 20.45
CA ALA A 370 21.86 9.15 19.54
C ALA A 370 21.40 9.04 18.08
N ASP A 371 20.99 7.84 17.64
CA ASP A 371 20.42 7.66 16.29
C ASP A 371 19.10 8.42 16.14
N MET A 372 18.24 8.37 17.16
CA MET A 372 16.98 9.12 17.17
C MET A 372 17.20 10.62 17.10
N ASP A 373 18.13 11.14 17.92
CA ASP A 373 18.49 12.55 17.91
C ASP A 373 19.02 12.98 16.54
N ALA A 374 19.75 12.10 15.84
CA ALA A 374 20.21 12.35 14.47
C ALA A 374 19.03 12.50 13.50
N TYR A 375 18.03 11.61 13.55
CA TYR A 375 16.82 11.72 12.71
C TYR A 375 16.00 12.98 13.00
N GLU A 376 15.82 13.34 14.26
CA GLU A 376 15.15 14.60 14.63
C GLU A 376 15.90 15.82 14.10
N ASN A 377 17.23 15.82 14.21
CA ASN A 377 18.07 16.90 13.73
C ASN A 377 18.02 17.02 12.20
N VAL A 378 17.96 15.89 11.47
CA VAL A 378 17.72 15.90 10.02
C VAL A 378 16.38 16.56 9.71
N GLY A 379 15.30 16.18 10.42
CA GLY A 379 13.99 16.81 10.30
C GLY A 379 14.03 18.33 10.52
N LYS A 380 14.68 18.78 11.60
CA LYS A 380 14.86 20.21 11.91
C LYS A 380 15.65 20.94 10.82
N LYS A 381 16.70 20.34 10.26
CA LYS A 381 17.50 20.93 9.17
C LYS A 381 16.70 21.06 7.88
N ILE A 382 15.92 20.03 7.52
CA ILE A 382 15.06 20.07 6.33
C ILE A 382 13.95 21.11 6.54
N GLY A 383 13.35 21.19 7.74
CA GLY A 383 12.36 22.21 8.09
C GLY A 383 12.91 23.65 8.02
N LYS A 384 14.09 23.91 8.58
CA LYS A 384 14.75 25.23 8.50
C LYS A 384 15.07 25.65 7.06
N ARG A 385 15.44 24.70 6.21
CA ARG A 385 15.62 24.95 4.77
C ARG A 385 14.34 25.36 4.06
N ARG A 386 13.14 25.14 4.64
CA ARG A 386 11.86 25.63 4.08
C ARG A 386 11.56 27.06 4.54
N THR A 387 11.71 27.35 5.84
CA THR A 387 11.40 28.68 6.40
C THR A 387 12.41 29.77 6.03
N GLY A 388 13.62 29.38 5.59
CA GLY A 388 14.62 30.34 5.08
C GLY A 388 14.22 31.06 3.78
N TRP A 389 13.16 30.59 3.10
CA TRP A 389 12.66 31.18 1.86
C TRP A 389 11.55 32.22 2.08
N ASP A 390 10.98 32.30 3.29
CA ASP A 390 9.98 33.31 3.66
C ASP A 390 10.56 34.74 3.71
N ASN A 391 11.90 34.86 3.76
CA ASN A 391 12.63 36.13 3.79
C ASN A 391 13.29 36.50 2.45
N ILE A 392 12.99 35.79 1.36
CA ILE A 392 13.45 36.20 0.03
C ILE A 392 12.46 37.24 -0.50
N PRO A 393 12.91 38.46 -0.84
CA PRO A 393 12.01 39.47 -1.37
C PRO A 393 11.34 38.92 -2.64
N PHE A 394 10.03 38.77 -2.57
CA PHE A 394 9.17 38.38 -3.67
C PHE A 394 9.33 39.42 -4.79
N TYR A 395 9.88 39.02 -5.94
CA TYR A 395 9.64 39.70 -7.21
C TYR A 395 8.70 38.82 -8.01
N GLY A 396 7.42 39.14 -7.93
CA GLY A 396 6.32 38.46 -8.61
C GLY A 396 5.02 39.17 -8.29
#